data_AF-A0A6G3T8S5-F1
#
_entry.id   AF-A0A6G3T8S5-F1
#
_cell.length_a   1.000
_cell.length_b   1.000
_cell.length_c   1.000
_cell.angle_alpha   90.00
_cell.angle_beta   90.00
_cell.angle_gamma   90.00
#
_symmetry.space_group_name_H-M   'P 1'
#
loop_
_entity.id
_entity.type
_entity.pdbx_description
1 polymer ?
#
loop_
_entity_poly.entity_id
_entity_poly.type
_entity_poly.pdbx_seq_one_letter_code
_entity_poly.pdbx_strand_id
1 'polypeptide(L)'
;MGLTYGYDVYLRPRNVAGALAAVAGLAPPARDMPPLGVTLPGGDRIVLPFTSGFGSEPVDCSARDTLDLDTSLMFPVDDVVRAYGESYGLPPEEGGRVRIGYVYLTVRFRSFLDPGYAALEFWAPTSGISRLFERSASIRKTFTDLAAAVGGVCCQFDRGDGGPGEVCWVSGEAGFPPAPSSPTGSG
;
A
#
# COMPACT_ATOMS: atom_id res chain seq x y z
N MET A 1 16.36 -5.40 -15.69
CA MET A 1 15.97 -4.93 -14.33
C MET A 1 14.50 -5.24 -14.14
N GLY A 2 14.09 -5.66 -12.94
CA GLY A 2 12.69 -5.99 -12.65
C GLY A 2 11.84 -4.74 -12.47
N LEU A 3 10.54 -4.84 -12.75
CA LEU A 3 9.56 -3.82 -12.40
C LEU A 3 9.32 -3.82 -10.88
N THR A 4 9.14 -2.64 -10.30
CA THR A 4 8.84 -2.40 -8.88
C THR A 4 7.68 -1.42 -8.75
N TYR A 5 6.53 -1.82 -9.30
CA TYR A 5 5.34 -0.96 -9.28
C TYR A 5 4.68 -0.98 -7.91
N GLY A 6 3.95 0.07 -7.59
CA GLY A 6 3.39 0.26 -6.27
C GLY A 6 2.19 1.18 -6.22
N TYR A 7 1.58 1.25 -5.04
CA TYR A 7 0.57 2.25 -4.73
C TYR A 7 1.03 3.05 -3.52
N ASP A 8 0.90 4.37 -3.61
CA ASP A 8 1.22 5.28 -2.52
C ASP A 8 -0.06 5.91 -1.99
N VAL A 9 -0.27 5.86 -0.68
CA VAL A 9 -1.38 6.55 0.00
C VAL A 9 -0.81 7.64 0.89
N TYR A 10 -1.16 8.89 0.58
CA TYR A 10 -0.77 10.06 1.37
C TYR A 10 -1.90 10.44 2.33
N LEU A 11 -1.56 10.72 3.58
CA LEU A 11 -2.51 11.06 4.65
C LEU A 11 -1.85 11.96 5.69
N ARG A 12 -2.63 12.50 6.64
CA ARG A 12 -2.06 13.24 7.77
C ARG A 12 -1.35 12.28 8.74
N PRO A 13 -0.21 12.64 9.35
CA PRO A 13 0.53 11.77 10.27
C PRO A 13 -0.32 11.21 11.41
N ARG A 14 -1.27 11.99 11.94
CA ARG A 14 -2.22 11.55 12.99
C ARG A 14 -3.12 10.37 12.59
N ASN A 15 -3.28 10.11 11.29
CA ASN A 15 -4.12 9.02 10.79
C ASN A 15 -3.33 7.71 10.59
N VAL A 16 -1.99 7.71 10.77
CA VAL A 16 -1.14 6.54 10.47
C VAL A 16 -1.54 5.31 11.29
N ALA A 17 -1.84 5.46 12.58
CA ALA A 17 -2.27 4.34 13.43
C ALA A 17 -3.54 3.68 12.88
N GLY A 18 -4.55 4.49 12.53
CA GLY A 18 -5.79 4.02 11.92
C GLY A 18 -5.57 3.40 10.54
N ALA A 19 -4.65 3.96 9.74
CA ALA A 19 -4.29 3.42 8.44
C ALA A 19 -3.65 2.03 8.55
N LEU A 20 -2.72 1.84 9.49
CA LEU A 20 -2.08 0.55 9.73
C LEU A 20 -3.08 -0.49 10.24
N ALA A 21 -4.06 -0.09 11.06
CA ALA A 21 -5.15 -0.97 11.47
C ALA A 21 -6.05 -1.37 10.28
N ALA A 22 -6.35 -0.43 9.37
CA ALA A 22 -7.11 -0.73 8.15
C ALA A 22 -6.34 -1.67 7.21
N VAL A 23 -5.03 -1.47 7.04
CA VAL A 23 -4.16 -2.38 6.28
C VAL A 23 -4.10 -3.76 6.93
N ALA A 24 -4.03 -3.85 8.26
CA ALA A 24 -4.12 -5.12 8.98
C ALA A 24 -5.45 -5.85 8.71
N GLY A 25 -6.54 -5.12 8.46
CA GLY A 25 -7.82 -5.70 8.01
C GLY A 25 -7.81 -6.27 6.59
N LEU A 26 -6.78 -5.97 5.79
CA LEU A 26 -6.55 -6.57 4.47
C LEU A 26 -5.65 -7.82 4.55
N ALA A 27 -5.11 -8.16 5.72
CA ALA A 27 -4.23 -9.32 5.87
C ALA A 27 -5.03 -10.64 5.82
N PRO A 28 -4.39 -11.77 5.42
CA PRO A 28 -4.97 -13.10 5.55
C PRO A 28 -5.37 -13.41 7.00
N PRO A 29 -6.46 -14.17 7.22
CA PRO A 29 -6.95 -14.51 8.56
C PRO A 29 -6.05 -15.52 9.28
N ALA A 30 -5.39 -16.41 8.55
CA ALA A 30 -4.47 -17.40 9.11
C ALA A 30 -3.15 -16.74 9.53
N ARG A 31 -2.83 -16.81 10.82
CA ARG A 31 -1.58 -16.29 11.37
C ARG A 31 -0.53 -17.40 11.38
N ASP A 32 0.21 -17.49 10.29
CA ASP A 32 1.39 -18.36 10.21
C ASP A 32 2.54 -17.85 11.09
N MET A 33 2.49 -16.58 11.52
CA MET A 33 3.56 -15.88 12.24
C MET A 33 3.04 -15.15 13.49
N PRO A 34 3.89 -14.98 14.53
CA PRO A 34 3.58 -14.12 15.67
C PRO A 34 3.34 -12.67 15.22
N PRO A 35 2.38 -11.96 15.84
CA PRO A 35 2.10 -10.58 15.47
C PRO A 35 3.24 -9.64 15.89
N LEU A 36 3.48 -8.61 15.08
CA LEU A 36 4.50 -7.60 15.30
C LEU A 36 3.96 -6.47 16.18
N GLY A 37 4.62 -6.20 17.30
CA GLY A 37 4.38 -5.00 18.10
C GLY A 37 5.12 -3.79 17.51
N VAL A 38 4.45 -2.66 17.33
CA VAL A 38 5.07 -1.42 16.83
C VAL A 38 4.74 -0.27 17.76
N THR A 39 5.76 0.51 18.14
CA THR A 39 5.60 1.79 18.84
C THR A 39 5.75 2.92 17.83
N LEU A 40 4.70 3.71 17.62
CA LEU A 40 4.65 4.81 16.65
C LEU A 40 5.31 6.09 17.17
N PRO A 41 5.68 7.03 16.29
CA PRO A 41 6.03 8.39 16.70
C PRO A 41 4.87 9.01 17.49
N GLY A 42 5.12 9.39 18.74
CA GLY A 42 4.09 9.82 19.69
C GLY A 42 3.81 8.83 20.83
N GLY A 43 4.35 7.60 20.74
CA GLY A 43 4.31 6.61 21.81
C GLY A 43 3.14 5.62 21.73
N ASP A 44 2.22 5.80 20.78
CA ASP A 44 1.12 4.86 20.53
C ASP A 44 1.67 3.48 20.17
N ARG A 45 1.03 2.42 20.71
CA ARG A 45 1.42 1.04 20.44
C ARG A 45 0.34 0.33 19.65
N ILE A 46 0.74 -0.31 18.56
CA ILE A 46 -0.14 -1.10 17.70
C ILE A 46 0.43 -2.51 17.52
N VAL A 47 -0.45 -3.46 17.18
CA VAL A 47 -0.08 -4.85 16.92
C VAL A 47 -0.55 -5.20 15.51
N LEU A 48 0.38 -5.67 14.68
CA LEU A 48 0.15 -5.92 13.26
C LEU A 48 0.33 -7.40 12.90
N PRO A 49 -0.46 -7.95 11.97
CA PRO A 49 -0.32 -9.31 11.46
C PRO A 49 0.78 -9.44 10.38
N PHE A 50 1.82 -8.62 10.50
CA PHE A 50 2.91 -8.51 9.52
C PHE A 50 4.24 -8.78 10.20
N THR A 51 5.30 -8.85 9.41
CA THR A 51 6.68 -8.88 9.90
C THR A 51 7.43 -7.62 9.48
N SER A 52 8.57 -7.38 10.08
CA SER A 52 9.54 -6.35 9.68
C SER A 52 10.90 -7.02 9.52
N GLY A 53 11.47 -6.99 8.31
CA GLY A 53 12.70 -7.73 8.01
C GLY A 53 12.53 -9.24 8.21
N PHE A 54 11.33 -9.75 7.90
CA PHE A 54 10.90 -11.14 8.10
C PHE A 54 10.88 -11.62 9.56
N GLY A 55 10.97 -10.70 10.53
CA GLY A 55 10.87 -10.98 11.96
C GLY A 55 9.64 -10.37 12.64
N SER A 56 9.33 -10.85 13.84
CA SER A 56 8.21 -10.38 14.68
C SER A 56 8.68 -9.64 15.94
N GLU A 57 9.97 -9.32 16.04
CA GLU A 57 10.52 -8.57 17.18
C GLU A 57 9.91 -7.16 17.24
N PRO A 58 9.52 -6.65 18.42
CA PRO A 58 8.92 -5.34 18.54
C PRO A 58 9.77 -4.22 17.92
N VAL A 59 9.15 -3.38 17.11
CA VAL A 59 9.82 -2.24 16.44
C VAL A 59 9.46 -0.95 17.15
N ASP A 60 10.47 -0.18 17.56
CA ASP A 60 10.30 1.16 18.11
C ASP A 60 10.61 2.22 17.04
N CYS A 61 9.57 2.95 16.63
CA CYS A 61 9.62 4.05 15.68
C CYS A 61 9.55 5.43 16.35
N SER A 62 9.66 5.52 17.68
CA SER A 62 9.56 6.80 18.41
C SER A 62 10.53 7.88 17.91
N ALA A 63 11.73 7.46 17.48
CA ALA A 63 12.78 8.32 16.91
C ALA A 63 13.11 8.00 15.44
N ARG A 64 12.27 7.23 14.74
CA ARG A 64 12.48 6.83 13.34
C ARG A 64 11.57 7.61 12.40
N ASP A 65 12.07 7.87 11.19
CA ASP A 65 11.28 8.49 10.13
C ASP A 65 10.48 7.47 9.31
N THR A 66 10.87 6.19 9.35
CA THR A 66 10.23 5.13 8.59
C THR A 66 9.99 3.83 9.39
N LEU A 67 9.07 3.03 8.88
CA LEU A 67 8.79 1.65 9.28
C LEU A 67 8.61 0.81 8.01
N ASP A 68 9.37 -0.28 7.89
CA ASP A 68 9.27 -1.22 6.77
C ASP A 68 8.60 -2.51 7.23
N LEU A 69 7.62 -2.97 6.46
CA LEU A 69 6.81 -4.14 6.75
C LEU A 69 6.78 -5.10 5.56
N ASP A 70 6.93 -6.38 5.85
CA ASP A 70 6.68 -7.45 4.89
C ASP A 70 5.25 -7.94 5.09
N THR A 71 4.40 -7.72 4.09
CA THR A 71 2.96 -7.99 4.20
C THR A 71 2.51 -9.04 3.20
N SER A 72 1.42 -9.71 3.52
CA SER A 72 0.57 -10.41 2.56
C SER A 72 -0.80 -9.76 2.65
N LEU A 73 -1.41 -9.45 1.51
CA LEU A 73 -2.71 -8.76 1.45
C LEU A 73 -3.70 -9.58 0.63
N MET A 74 -4.97 -9.48 1.01
CA MET A 74 -6.10 -10.19 0.43
C MET A 74 -6.85 -9.27 -0.53
N PHE A 75 -6.87 -9.61 -1.81
CA PHE A 75 -7.51 -8.80 -2.84
C PHE A 75 -8.72 -9.51 -3.43
N PRO A 76 -9.84 -8.80 -3.72
CA PRO A 76 -10.97 -9.38 -4.44
C PRO A 76 -10.56 -9.94 -5.80
N VAL A 77 -11.16 -11.06 -6.19
CA VAL A 77 -10.89 -11.68 -7.48
C VAL A 77 -11.48 -10.84 -8.63
N ASP A 78 -10.62 -10.40 -9.54
CA ASP A 78 -10.96 -10.06 -10.92
C ASP A 78 -10.26 -11.04 -11.88
N ASP A 79 -10.41 -10.85 -13.19
CA ASP A 79 -9.82 -11.77 -14.18
C ASP A 79 -8.29 -11.83 -14.11
N VAL A 80 -7.64 -10.72 -13.76
CA VAL A 80 -6.17 -10.63 -13.64
C VAL A 80 -5.70 -11.35 -12.37
N VAL A 81 -6.37 -11.09 -11.25
CA VAL A 81 -6.09 -11.74 -9.96
C VAL A 81 -6.38 -13.25 -10.05
N ARG A 82 -7.44 -13.66 -10.76
CA ARG A 82 -7.75 -15.07 -11.00
C ARG A 82 -6.65 -15.75 -11.79
N ALA A 83 -6.26 -15.18 -12.93
CA ALA A 83 -5.21 -15.75 -13.78
C ALA A 83 -3.86 -15.83 -13.03
N TYR A 84 -3.54 -14.81 -12.24
CA TYR A 84 -2.38 -14.86 -11.34
C TYR A 84 -2.52 -16.02 -10.35
N GLY A 85 -3.62 -16.10 -9.59
CA GLY A 85 -3.86 -17.16 -8.63
C GLY A 85 -3.73 -18.57 -9.23
N GLU A 86 -4.34 -18.81 -10.39
CA GLU A 86 -4.26 -20.08 -11.11
C GLU A 86 -2.82 -20.45 -11.51
N SER A 87 -2.05 -19.50 -12.04
CA SER A 87 -0.65 -19.73 -12.44
C SER A 87 0.29 -20.07 -11.29
N TYR A 88 -0.04 -19.67 -10.07
CA TYR A 88 0.76 -19.91 -8.86
C TYR A 88 0.11 -20.94 -7.92
N GLY A 89 -1.01 -21.55 -8.30
CA GLY A 89 -1.73 -22.52 -7.46
C GLY A 89 -2.30 -21.91 -6.17
N LEU A 90 -2.65 -20.63 -6.19
CA LEU A 90 -3.24 -19.87 -5.09
C LEU A 90 -4.76 -19.74 -5.33
N PRO A 91 -5.58 -20.71 -4.88
CA PRO A 91 -7.02 -20.62 -5.05
C PRO A 91 -7.59 -19.44 -4.24
N PRO A 92 -8.70 -18.83 -4.68
CA PRO A 92 -9.43 -17.88 -3.85
C PRO A 92 -9.85 -18.49 -2.51
N GLU A 93 -9.64 -17.76 -1.42
CA GLU A 93 -10.11 -18.12 -0.09
C GLU A 93 -11.63 -17.93 0.04
N GLU A 94 -12.19 -18.45 1.14
CA GLU A 94 -13.59 -18.28 1.52
C GLU A 94 -13.91 -16.76 1.63
N GLY A 95 -14.70 -16.24 0.69
CA GLY A 95 -14.93 -14.80 0.53
C GLY A 95 -14.47 -14.21 -0.81
N GLY A 96 -13.95 -15.04 -1.73
CA GLY A 96 -13.66 -14.62 -3.11
C GLY A 96 -12.47 -13.66 -3.21
N ARG A 97 -11.51 -13.81 -2.30
CA ARG A 97 -10.27 -13.03 -2.26
C ARG A 97 -9.06 -13.94 -2.44
N VAL A 98 -8.01 -13.43 -3.05
CA VAL A 98 -6.74 -14.15 -3.23
C VAL A 98 -5.66 -13.48 -2.39
N ARG A 99 -4.89 -14.29 -1.67
CA ARG A 99 -3.69 -13.86 -0.96
C ARG A 99 -2.60 -13.53 -1.97
N ILE A 100 -2.15 -12.28 -1.96
CA ILE A 100 -0.97 -11.84 -2.72
C ILE A 100 0.09 -11.45 -1.71
N GLY A 101 1.22 -12.16 -1.76
CA GLY A 101 2.37 -11.90 -0.91
C GLY A 101 3.69 -12.33 -1.58
N TYR A 102 4.82 -11.72 -1.23
CA TYR A 102 4.95 -10.54 -0.36
C TYR A 102 4.56 -9.24 -1.08
N VAL A 103 4.03 -8.28 -0.33
CA VAL A 103 3.90 -6.87 -0.70
C VAL A 103 4.63 -6.09 0.39
N TYR A 104 5.65 -5.32 0.01
CA TYR A 104 6.36 -4.50 1.00
C TYR A 104 5.57 -3.23 1.27
N LEU A 105 5.48 -2.84 2.53
CA LEU A 105 4.90 -1.57 2.95
C LEU A 105 5.97 -0.76 3.67
N THR A 106 6.37 0.35 3.09
CA THR A 106 7.16 1.38 3.77
C THR A 106 6.23 2.48 4.24
N VAL A 107 6.16 2.68 5.56
CA VAL A 107 5.50 3.84 6.15
C VAL A 107 6.55 4.93 6.31
N ARG A 108 6.33 6.08 5.69
CA ARG A 108 7.07 7.32 6.00
C ARG A 108 6.21 8.18 6.90
N PHE A 109 6.67 8.40 8.13
CA PHE A 109 5.94 9.23 9.09
C PHE A 109 5.96 10.72 8.71
N ARG A 110 6.92 11.10 7.87
CA ARG A 110 7.01 12.41 7.19
C ARG A 110 7.35 12.18 5.71
N SER A 111 6.50 12.65 4.82
CA SER A 111 6.74 12.60 3.38
C SER A 111 7.84 13.60 2.98
N PHE A 112 8.65 13.23 1.99
CA PHE A 112 9.64 14.14 1.40
C PHE A 112 9.01 15.28 0.61
N LEU A 113 7.82 15.06 0.02
CA LEU A 113 7.14 16.07 -0.79
C LEU A 113 6.54 17.19 0.08
N ASP A 114 5.98 16.82 1.23
CA ASP A 114 5.45 17.76 2.22
C ASP A 114 5.47 17.09 3.63
N PRO A 115 6.26 17.63 4.57
CA PRO A 115 6.34 17.12 5.95
C PRO A 115 5.01 17.09 6.73
N GLY A 116 3.98 17.80 6.25
CA GLY A 116 2.63 17.79 6.77
C GLY A 116 1.83 16.52 6.44
N TYR A 117 2.42 15.59 5.69
CA TYR A 117 1.83 14.30 5.32
C TYR A 117 2.75 13.13 5.69
N ALA A 118 2.13 11.98 5.93
CA ALA A 118 2.75 10.67 5.96
C ALA A 118 2.40 9.92 4.67
N ALA A 119 3.21 8.92 4.31
CA ALA A 119 2.99 8.07 3.14
C ALA A 119 2.99 6.59 3.55
N LEU A 120 2.06 5.82 2.99
CA LEU A 120 2.13 4.36 2.96
C LEU A 120 2.48 3.96 1.53
N GLU A 121 3.70 3.46 1.35
CA GLU A 121 4.27 3.12 0.05
C GLU A 121 4.24 1.58 -0.09
N PHE A 122 3.36 1.06 -0.94
CA PHE A 122 3.19 -0.37 -1.16
C PHE A 122 3.94 -0.80 -2.41
N TRP A 123 4.89 -1.72 -2.29
CA TRP A 123 5.78 -2.14 -3.38
C TRP A 123 5.61 -3.61 -3.74
N ALA A 124 5.54 -3.88 -5.04
CA ALA A 124 5.60 -5.22 -5.60
C ALA A 124 7.06 -5.72 -5.67
N PRO A 125 7.41 -6.84 -5.02
CA PRO A 125 8.79 -7.35 -5.01
C PRO A 125 9.21 -8.01 -6.33
N THR A 126 8.26 -8.30 -7.22
CA THR A 126 8.52 -8.99 -8.48
C THR A 126 7.83 -8.29 -9.65
N SER A 127 8.33 -8.55 -10.85
CA SER A 127 7.69 -8.06 -12.08
C SER A 127 6.32 -8.69 -12.33
N GLY A 128 6.06 -9.90 -11.80
CA GLY A 128 4.75 -10.54 -11.86
C GLY A 128 3.73 -9.76 -11.03
N ILE A 129 4.06 -9.47 -9.76
CA ILE A 129 3.19 -8.68 -8.87
C ILE A 129 3.06 -7.23 -9.35
N SER A 130 4.11 -6.65 -9.94
CA SER A 130 4.04 -5.31 -10.52
C SER A 130 3.00 -5.21 -11.63
N ARG A 131 3.02 -6.16 -12.59
CA ARG A 131 2.03 -6.23 -13.67
C ARG A 131 0.62 -6.52 -13.14
N LEU A 132 0.52 -7.27 -12.05
CA LEU A 132 -0.73 -7.53 -11.38
C LEU A 132 -1.31 -6.24 -10.78
N PHE A 133 -0.49 -5.43 -10.08
CA PHE A 133 -0.88 -4.13 -9.53
C PHE A 133 -1.31 -3.13 -10.60
N GLU A 134 -0.63 -3.14 -11.75
CA GLU A 134 -0.94 -2.27 -12.89
C GLU A 134 -2.28 -2.63 -13.54
N ARG A 135 -2.56 -3.92 -13.72
CA ARG A 135 -3.66 -4.41 -14.58
C ARG A 135 -4.95 -4.71 -13.83
N SER A 136 -4.88 -5.02 -12.54
CA SER A 136 -6.05 -5.41 -11.75
C SER A 136 -6.84 -4.19 -11.30
N ALA A 137 -8.10 -4.12 -11.75
CA ALA A 137 -9.04 -3.10 -11.30
C ALA A 137 -9.45 -3.33 -9.84
N SER A 138 -9.51 -4.58 -9.37
CA SER A 138 -9.84 -4.87 -7.97
C SER A 138 -8.72 -4.46 -7.01
N ILE A 139 -7.46 -4.62 -7.39
CA ILE A 139 -6.30 -4.13 -6.60
C ILE A 139 -6.32 -2.60 -6.53
N ARG A 140 -6.46 -1.93 -7.69
CA ARG A 140 -6.58 -0.47 -7.72
C ARG A 140 -7.73 0.03 -6.84
N LYS A 141 -8.90 -0.62 -6.94
CA LYS A 141 -10.05 -0.28 -6.10
C LYS A 141 -9.75 -0.49 -4.62
N THR A 142 -9.05 -1.56 -4.25
CA THR A 142 -8.68 -1.84 -2.85
C THR A 142 -7.84 -0.71 -2.25
N PHE A 143 -6.83 -0.20 -2.98
CA PHE A 143 -5.99 0.90 -2.50
C PHE A 143 -6.71 2.25 -2.47
N THR A 144 -7.56 2.53 -3.46
CA THR A 144 -8.36 3.77 -3.46
C THR A 144 -9.46 3.77 -2.39
N ASP A 145 -10.11 2.63 -2.14
CA ASP A 145 -11.04 2.46 -1.02
C ASP A 145 -10.32 2.59 0.33
N LEU A 146 -9.11 2.01 0.46
CA LEU A 146 -8.27 2.16 1.65
C LEU A 146 -7.95 3.64 1.89
N ALA A 147 -7.49 4.36 0.86
CA ALA A 147 -7.19 5.79 0.96
C ALA A 147 -8.41 6.59 1.42
N ALA A 148 -9.60 6.32 0.88
CA ALA A 148 -10.83 6.96 1.33
C ALA A 148 -11.17 6.63 2.80
N ALA A 149 -11.04 5.37 3.21
CA ALA A 149 -11.40 4.91 4.55
C ALA A 149 -10.48 5.47 5.65
N VAL A 150 -9.20 5.72 5.35
CA VAL A 150 -8.20 6.16 6.34
C VAL A 150 -8.04 7.68 6.40
N GLY A 151 -8.92 8.42 5.73
CA GLY A 151 -8.81 9.88 5.59
C GLY A 151 -7.54 10.29 4.82
N GLY A 152 -7.18 9.50 3.80
CA GLY A 152 -6.14 9.83 2.85
C GLY A 152 -6.53 11.06 2.02
N VAL A 153 -5.52 11.78 1.55
CA VAL A 153 -5.68 12.93 0.64
C VAL A 153 -5.50 12.54 -0.81
N CYS A 154 -4.68 11.52 -1.08
CA CYS A 154 -4.35 11.08 -2.42
C CYS A 154 -3.91 9.61 -2.42
N CYS A 155 -4.27 8.89 -3.47
CA CYS A 155 -3.72 7.58 -3.80
C CYS A 155 -3.12 7.65 -5.21
N GLN A 156 -1.86 7.25 -5.33
CA GLN A 156 -1.12 7.23 -6.60
C GLN A 156 -0.68 5.81 -6.93
N PHE A 157 -0.49 5.55 -8.22
CA PHE A 157 0.19 4.36 -8.71
C PHE A 157 1.59 4.75 -9.20
N ASP A 158 2.62 4.23 -8.54
CA ASP A 158 4.02 4.51 -8.87
C ASP A 158 4.60 3.36 -9.71
N ARG A 159 5.32 3.70 -10.79
CA ARG A 159 6.05 2.74 -11.63
C ARG A 159 7.46 2.46 -11.12
N GLY A 160 7.91 3.15 -10.07
CA GLY A 160 9.23 2.98 -9.47
C GLY A 160 10.37 3.46 -10.39
N ASP A 161 10.08 4.32 -11.37
CA ASP A 161 11.06 4.88 -12.30
C ASP A 161 11.57 6.27 -11.85
N GLY A 162 11.14 6.73 -10.67
CA GLY A 162 11.45 8.05 -10.13
C GLY A 162 10.64 9.19 -10.75
N GLY A 163 9.72 8.89 -11.68
CA GLY A 163 8.74 9.83 -12.20
C GLY A 163 7.56 10.06 -11.25
N PRO A 164 6.70 11.05 -11.53
CA PRO A 164 5.47 11.25 -10.77
C PRO A 164 4.50 10.08 -10.99
N GLY A 165 3.93 9.56 -9.90
CA GLY A 165 2.91 8.52 -9.95
C GLY A 165 1.61 8.97 -10.64
N GLU A 166 0.88 8.00 -11.20
CA GLU A 166 -0.45 8.21 -11.76
C GLU A 166 -1.46 8.41 -10.62
N VAL A 167 -2.11 9.57 -10.57
CA VAL A 167 -3.14 9.85 -9.56
C VAL A 167 -4.36 8.96 -9.79
N CYS A 168 -4.60 8.01 -8.89
CA CYS A 168 -5.71 7.06 -8.94
C CYS A 168 -6.96 7.58 -8.22
N TRP A 169 -6.76 8.37 -7.16
CA TRP A 169 -7.84 8.95 -6.36
C TRP A 169 -7.34 10.16 -5.57
N VAL A 170 -8.23 11.13 -5.36
CA VAL A 170 -8.01 12.31 -4.50
C VAL A 170 -9.22 12.54 -3.61
N SER A 171 -9.00 13.02 -2.39
CA SER A 171 -10.11 13.38 -1.51
C SER A 171 -10.83 14.62 -2.04
N GLY A 172 -12.17 14.63 -1.97
CA GLY A 172 -13.01 15.70 -2.48
C GLY A 172 -12.82 17.09 -1.83
N GLU A 173 -11.89 17.24 -0.89
CA GLU A 173 -11.53 18.52 -0.26
C GLU A 173 -10.05 18.93 -0.44
N ALA A 174 -9.23 18.15 -1.15
CA ALA A 174 -7.83 18.51 -1.37
C ALA A 174 -7.61 19.08 -2.78
N GLY A 175 -7.37 20.39 -2.85
CA GLY A 175 -6.87 21.09 -4.02
C GLY A 175 -5.45 20.65 -4.38
N PHE A 176 -5.31 19.43 -4.92
CA PHE A 176 -4.11 19.03 -5.64
C PHE A 176 -4.17 19.68 -7.02
N PRO A 177 -3.08 20.27 -7.54
CA PRO A 177 -3.11 20.83 -8.88
C PRO A 177 -3.46 19.71 -9.88
N PRO A 178 -4.37 19.96 -10.84
CA PRO A 178 -4.63 18.99 -11.89
C PRO A 178 -3.31 18.69 -12.62
N ALA A 179 -3.12 17.43 -13.03
CA ALA A 179 -1.97 17.02 -13.83
C ALA A 179 -1.78 18.00 -15.01
N PRO A 180 -0.54 18.36 -15.37
CA PRO A 180 -0.31 19.27 -16.48
C PRO A 180 -0.95 18.68 -17.74
N SER A 181 -1.85 19.45 -18.34
CA SER A 181 -2.51 19.09 -19.58
C SER A 181 -1.45 18.82 -20.64
N SER A 182 -1.46 17.65 -21.27
CA SER A 182 -0.53 17.34 -22.36
C SER A 182 -0.64 18.42 -23.45
N PRO A 183 0.49 18.89 -24.01
CA PRO A 183 0.45 19.94 -25.02
C PRO A 183 -0.36 19.44 -26.21
N THR A 184 -1.42 20.16 -26.51
CA THR A 184 -2.23 19.95 -27.72
C THR A 184 -1.31 20.24 -28.90
N GLY A 185 -0.98 19.19 -29.65
CA GLY A 185 -0.17 19.30 -30.86
C GLY A 185 -0.74 20.39 -31.76
N SER A 186 0.12 21.32 -32.17
CA SER A 186 -0.15 22.34 -33.17
C SER A 186 1.00 22.33 -34.15
N GLY A 187 0.70 22.11 -35.44
CA GLY A 187 1.61 22.28 -36.58
C GLY A 187 1.84 21.01 -37.37
#